data_AF-A0A8C6HCC2-F1
#
_entry.id   AF-A0A8C6HCC2-F1
#
_cell.length_a   1.000
_cell.length_b   1.000
_cell.length_c   1.000
_cell.angle_alpha   90.00
_cell.angle_beta   90.00
_cell.angle_gamma   90.00
#
_symmetry.space_group_name_H-M   'P 1'
#
loop_
_entity.id
_entity.type
_entity.pdbx_description
1 polymer ?
#
loop_
_entity_poly.entity_id
_entity_poly.type
_entity_poly.pdbx_seq_one_letter_code
_entity_poly.pdbx_strand_id
1 'polypeptide(L)'
;MELSVRCAHEEDRLERLQVQLEDTKKAREEMYEKYVTSRDHYKTEYENKLRDEVEQIKLKTNLEIDQLRSASREMYERENRNLREARDNALAEKNRAVAAEKDALGKHEQLLDRYRELQLSTDSKVSEFLHQSKLKSFESERVQLLQEETARNLTQCQLECEKYQKKLEVLTKEFYSLQTSSEKRITELEAQNSEHQARLDIYEKLEKELDEIIMQTAEIENEDEAERILYSYGYGANVPTTAKRRLKQSVHLARRVLQLEKQNSLILKDLDHQKNQVRQLSQELDRANSLLNQTQQPYRYLIESVRQRDSKIDSLMKSTAQLEKDVSACAHLSVLPCYLQGSVHLYLMTRSLSMEIRRYSLAQHSIPQQRASLLLSS
;
A
#
# COMPACT_ATOMS: atom_id res chain seq x y z
N MET A 1 155.58 172.16 30.35
CA MET A 1 154.86 171.68 29.15
C MET A 1 154.91 170.17 29.01
N GLU A 2 156.07 169.52 29.01
CA GLU A 2 156.22 168.06 28.75
C GLU A 2 155.29 167.14 29.57
N LEU A 3 155.08 167.40 30.86
CA LEU A 3 154.14 166.63 31.69
C LEU A 3 152.71 166.63 31.15
N SER A 4 152.25 167.75 30.56
CA SER A 4 150.91 167.85 29.98
C SER A 4 150.76 166.99 28.72
N VAL A 5 151.84 166.80 27.95
CA VAL A 5 151.86 165.94 26.76
C VAL A 5 151.87 164.46 27.19
N ARG A 6 152.54 164.12 28.29
CA ARG A 6 152.49 162.77 28.88
C ARG A 6 151.13 162.43 29.48
N CYS A 7 150.49 163.35 30.21
CA CYS A 7 149.11 163.13 30.68
C CYS A 7 148.17 162.87 29.50
N ALA A 8 148.14 163.77 28.52
CA ALA A 8 147.30 163.61 27.33
C ALA A 8 147.55 162.29 26.59
N HIS A 9 148.81 161.83 26.48
CA HIS A 9 149.11 160.57 25.80
C HIS A 9 148.69 159.32 26.59
N GLU A 10 148.76 159.34 27.93
CA GLU A 10 148.27 158.24 28.76
C GLU A 10 146.73 158.29 28.91
N GLU A 11 146.11 159.47 28.87
CA GLU A 11 144.65 159.65 28.79
C GLU A 11 144.09 159.08 27.47
N ASP A 12 144.67 159.47 26.33
CA ASP A 12 144.30 159.00 24.99
C ASP A 12 144.58 157.48 24.79
N ARG A 13 145.54 156.93 25.55
CA ARG A 13 145.79 155.48 25.66
C ARG A 13 144.77 154.78 26.56
N LEU A 14 144.37 155.41 27.68
CA LEU A 14 143.37 154.88 28.61
C LEU A 14 141.98 154.86 27.97
N GLU A 15 141.61 155.89 27.22
CA GLU A 15 140.38 155.93 26.43
C GLU A 15 140.38 154.83 25.34
N ARG A 16 141.50 154.66 24.61
CA ARG A 16 141.64 153.55 23.65
C ARG A 16 141.54 152.17 24.31
N LEU A 17 142.07 152.00 25.53
CA LEU A 17 141.91 150.76 26.31
C LEU A 17 140.49 150.57 26.83
N GLN A 18 139.76 151.64 27.18
CA GLN A 18 138.34 151.59 27.53
C GLN A 18 137.49 151.20 26.33
N VAL A 19 137.71 151.77 25.14
CA VAL A 19 137.02 151.37 23.90
C VAL A 19 137.26 149.88 23.61
N GLN A 20 138.51 149.40 23.70
CA GLN A 20 138.82 147.97 23.54
C GLN A 20 138.17 147.09 24.62
N LEU A 21 138.04 147.58 25.86
CA LEU A 21 137.34 146.86 26.93
C LEU A 21 135.83 146.78 26.68
N GLU A 22 135.18 147.86 26.22
CA GLU A 22 133.76 147.85 25.90
C GLU A 22 133.48 147.02 24.63
N ASP A 23 134.33 147.07 23.61
CA ASP A 23 134.14 146.24 22.41
C ASP A 23 134.41 144.75 22.68
N THR A 24 135.32 144.40 23.60
CA THR A 24 135.49 143.00 24.07
C THR A 24 134.46 142.56 25.13
N LYS A 25 133.69 143.49 25.71
CA LYS A 25 132.44 143.16 26.42
C LYS A 25 131.32 142.91 25.41
N LYS A 26 131.04 143.82 24.49
CA LYS A 26 130.02 143.65 23.43
C LYS A 26 130.22 142.35 22.65
N ALA A 27 131.44 142.07 22.17
CA ALA A 27 131.73 140.84 21.44
C ALA A 27 131.50 139.57 22.28
N ARG A 28 131.68 139.64 23.60
CA ARG A 28 131.40 138.54 24.54
C ARG A 28 129.90 138.39 24.80
N GLU A 29 129.19 139.50 24.94
CA GLU A 29 127.73 139.57 25.12
C GLU A 29 127.03 139.04 23.87
N GLU A 30 127.43 139.49 22.68
CA GLU A 30 126.99 138.95 21.39
C GLU A 30 127.26 137.44 21.25
N MET A 31 128.45 136.96 21.65
CA MET A 31 128.76 135.53 21.60
C MET A 31 127.96 134.72 22.62
N TYR A 32 127.66 135.29 23.78
CA TYR A 32 126.80 134.67 24.78
C TYR A 32 125.33 134.65 24.33
N GLU A 33 124.84 135.71 23.68
CA GLU A 33 123.51 135.77 23.07
C GLU A 33 123.37 134.78 21.91
N LYS A 34 124.38 134.68 21.03
CA LYS A 34 124.45 133.66 19.96
C LYS A 34 124.48 132.23 20.53
N TYR A 35 125.18 132.01 21.65
CA TYR A 35 125.17 130.72 22.36
C TYR A 35 123.80 130.42 23.01
N VAL A 36 123.19 131.37 23.71
CA VAL A 36 121.89 131.20 24.37
C VAL A 36 120.78 130.95 23.34
N THR A 37 120.72 131.76 22.27
CA THR A 37 119.75 131.58 21.18
C THR A 37 119.95 130.25 20.46
N SER A 38 121.19 129.83 20.17
CA SER A 38 121.47 128.51 19.59
C SER A 38 121.07 127.36 20.52
N ARG A 39 121.42 127.44 21.81
CA ARG A 39 121.02 126.46 22.84
C ARG A 39 119.51 126.32 22.93
N ASP A 40 118.80 127.44 22.99
CA ASP A 40 117.35 127.45 23.19
C ASP A 40 116.59 127.06 21.91
N HIS A 41 117.15 127.37 20.73
CA HIS A 41 116.68 126.83 19.46
C HIS A 41 116.81 125.30 19.41
N TYR A 42 118.00 124.74 19.67
CA TYR A 42 118.19 123.28 19.70
C TYR A 42 117.34 122.61 20.78
N LYS A 43 117.24 123.18 21.98
CA LYS A 43 116.33 122.69 23.03
C LYS A 43 114.89 122.63 22.53
N THR A 44 114.41 123.70 21.89
CA THR A 44 113.05 123.76 21.33
C THR A 44 112.84 122.72 20.23
N GLU A 45 113.84 122.48 19.37
CA GLU A 45 113.78 121.40 18.38
C GLU A 45 113.70 120.01 19.02
N TYR A 46 114.50 119.73 20.05
CA TYR A 46 114.45 118.44 20.75
C TYR A 46 113.14 118.24 21.52
N GLU A 47 112.61 119.29 22.16
CA GLU A 47 111.28 119.23 22.79
C GLU A 47 110.15 119.06 21.75
N ASN A 48 110.27 119.66 20.56
CA ASN A 48 109.30 119.44 19.47
C ASN A 48 109.37 117.99 18.95
N LYS A 49 110.56 117.50 18.60
CA LYS A 49 110.76 116.12 18.12
C LYS A 49 110.24 115.10 19.15
N LEU A 50 110.52 115.30 20.44
CA LEU A 50 110.01 114.44 21.51
C LEU A 50 108.48 114.54 21.69
N ARG A 51 107.88 115.74 21.53
CA ARG A 51 106.41 115.89 21.49
C ARG A 51 105.79 115.15 20.30
N ASP A 52 106.36 115.31 19.11
CA ASP A 52 105.90 114.69 17.87
C ASP A 52 106.02 113.16 17.91
N GLU A 53 107.11 112.62 18.47
CA GLU A 53 107.29 111.19 18.72
C GLU A 53 106.25 110.65 19.73
N VAL A 54 106.01 111.37 20.84
CA VAL A 54 105.01 110.97 21.84
C VAL A 54 103.58 111.00 21.28
N GLU A 55 103.21 112.01 20.48
CA GLU A 55 101.91 112.03 19.81
C GLU A 55 101.81 110.95 18.71
N GLN A 56 102.88 110.68 17.96
CA GLN A 56 102.88 109.58 16.99
C GLN A 56 102.70 108.21 17.67
N ILE A 57 103.32 107.99 18.83
CA ILE A 57 103.14 106.78 19.64
C ILE A 57 101.68 106.69 20.12
N LYS A 58 101.12 107.76 20.70
CA LYS A 58 99.70 107.79 21.13
C LYS A 58 98.75 107.49 19.97
N LEU A 59 98.96 108.09 18.80
CA LEU A 59 98.14 107.87 17.61
C LEU A 59 98.19 106.42 17.14
N LYS A 60 99.40 105.82 17.05
CA LYS A 60 99.57 104.40 16.73
C LYS A 60 98.88 103.50 17.75
N THR A 61 99.12 103.71 19.05
CA THR A 61 98.52 102.92 20.13
C THR A 61 96.99 103.01 20.13
N ASN A 62 96.41 104.19 19.88
CA ASN A 62 94.96 104.35 19.79
C ASN A 62 94.38 103.62 18.56
N LEU A 63 95.05 103.71 17.40
CA LEU A 63 94.66 102.97 16.19
C LEU A 63 94.73 101.45 16.41
N GLU A 64 95.78 100.95 17.06
CA GLU A 64 95.93 99.54 17.42
C GLU A 64 94.85 99.09 18.41
N ILE A 65 94.53 99.89 19.44
CA ILE A 65 93.46 99.63 20.40
C ILE A 65 92.10 99.52 19.69
N ASP A 66 91.78 100.44 18.78
CA ASP A 66 90.49 100.42 18.08
C ASP A 66 90.40 99.34 16.99
N GLN A 67 91.53 98.96 16.36
CA GLN A 67 91.62 97.76 15.52
C GLN A 67 91.42 96.47 16.32
N LEU A 68 92.02 96.35 17.51
CA LEU A 68 91.81 95.19 18.40
C LEU A 68 90.36 95.11 18.88
N ARG A 69 89.72 96.26 19.17
CA ARG A 69 88.30 96.35 19.53
C ARG A 69 87.37 95.96 18.38
N SER A 70 87.63 96.42 17.16
CA SER A 70 86.81 96.06 15.99
C SER A 70 86.99 94.59 15.63
N ALA A 71 88.23 94.10 15.52
CA ALA A 71 88.51 92.69 15.24
C ALA A 71 87.89 91.74 16.29
N SER A 72 87.98 92.08 17.58
CA SER A 72 87.33 91.32 18.65
C SER A 72 85.81 91.31 18.49
N ARG A 73 85.20 92.48 18.22
CA ARG A 73 83.75 92.59 17.99
C ARG A 73 83.31 91.75 16.80
N GLU A 74 83.99 91.87 15.67
CA GLU A 74 83.70 91.08 14.47
C GLU A 74 83.87 89.57 14.71
N MET A 75 84.85 89.13 15.51
CA MET A 75 84.98 87.72 15.90
C MET A 75 83.76 87.27 16.72
N TYR A 76 83.33 88.04 17.71
CA TYR A 76 82.11 87.73 18.47
C TYR A 76 80.85 87.77 17.60
N GLU A 77 80.75 88.66 16.60
CA GLU A 77 79.62 88.76 15.66
C GLU A 77 79.62 87.67 14.58
N ARG A 78 80.79 87.15 14.20
CA ARG A 78 80.90 85.91 13.39
C ARG A 78 80.44 84.72 14.23
N GLU A 79 80.97 84.56 15.43
CA GLU A 79 80.65 83.40 16.28
C GLU A 79 79.18 83.39 16.74
N ASN A 80 78.60 84.55 17.06
CA ASN A 80 77.17 84.65 17.34
C ASN A 80 76.28 84.31 16.12
N ARG A 81 76.78 84.40 14.89
CA ARG A 81 76.07 83.91 13.69
C ARG A 81 76.25 82.40 13.55
N ASN A 82 77.49 81.92 13.59
CA ASN A 82 77.82 80.48 13.57
C ASN A 82 76.95 79.68 14.56
N LEU A 83 76.85 80.14 15.81
CA LEU A 83 76.09 79.47 16.86
C LEU A 83 74.56 79.53 16.64
N ARG A 84 74.03 80.58 16.01
CA ARG A 84 72.61 80.67 15.63
C ARG A 84 72.29 79.73 14.46
N GLU A 85 73.14 79.73 13.43
CA GLU A 85 73.01 78.84 12.27
C GLU A 85 73.13 77.37 12.70
N ALA A 86 74.09 77.02 13.57
CA ALA A 86 74.21 75.69 14.14
C ALA A 86 72.98 75.27 14.96
N ARG A 87 72.44 76.16 15.80
CA ARG A 87 71.18 75.95 16.55
C ARG A 87 70.01 75.70 15.60
N ASP A 88 69.86 76.52 14.57
CA ASP A 88 68.71 76.48 13.67
C ASP A 88 68.75 75.25 12.75
N ASN A 89 69.95 74.83 12.33
CA ASN A 89 70.18 73.54 11.68
C ASN A 89 69.83 72.36 12.61
N ALA A 90 70.23 72.39 13.88
CA ALA A 90 69.89 71.36 14.86
C ALA A 90 68.38 71.29 15.17
N LEU A 91 67.69 72.43 15.19
CA LEU A 91 66.23 72.49 15.31
C LEU A 91 65.54 71.93 14.05
N ALA A 92 66.06 72.23 12.85
CA ALA A 92 65.55 71.67 11.60
C ALA A 92 65.74 70.14 11.51
N GLU A 93 66.87 69.61 12.00
CA GLU A 93 67.11 68.17 12.11
C GLU A 93 66.18 67.51 13.13
N LYS A 94 66.04 68.09 14.33
CA LYS A 94 65.09 67.62 15.35
C LYS A 94 63.66 67.55 14.79
N ASN A 95 63.21 68.59 14.08
CA ASN A 95 61.86 68.62 13.51
C ASN A 95 61.67 67.56 12.42
N ARG A 96 62.70 67.26 11.60
CA ARG A 96 62.66 66.17 10.62
C ARG A 96 62.63 64.80 11.32
N ALA A 97 63.41 64.59 12.38
CA ALA A 97 63.39 63.36 13.17
C ALA A 97 62.01 63.11 13.82
N VAL A 98 61.42 64.12 14.47
CA VAL A 98 60.07 64.02 15.09
C VAL A 98 58.97 63.77 14.05
N ALA A 99 59.09 64.33 12.84
CA ALA A 99 58.15 64.04 11.75
C ALA A 99 58.25 62.58 11.28
N ALA A 100 59.47 62.03 11.16
CA ALA A 100 59.71 60.64 10.79
C ALA A 100 59.27 59.66 11.90
N GLU A 101 59.49 60.00 13.17
CA GLU A 101 58.99 59.25 14.34
C GLU A 101 57.47 59.15 14.31
N LYS A 102 56.77 60.27 14.08
CA LYS A 102 55.29 60.30 14.00
C LYS A 102 54.73 59.46 12.85
N ASP A 103 55.39 59.49 11.68
CA ASP A 103 55.02 58.66 10.53
C ASP A 103 55.27 57.16 10.81
N ALA A 104 56.38 56.81 11.46
CA ALA A 104 56.68 55.44 11.88
C ALA A 104 55.66 54.91 12.92
N LEU A 105 55.29 55.73 13.91
CA LEU A 105 54.25 55.39 14.90
C LEU A 105 52.88 55.19 14.24
N GLY A 106 52.45 56.09 13.34
CA GLY A 106 51.18 55.93 12.62
C GLY A 106 51.14 54.68 11.73
N LYS A 107 52.28 54.28 11.15
CA LYS A 107 52.40 53.00 10.41
C LYS A 107 52.34 51.78 11.32
N HIS A 108 52.91 51.87 12.52
CA HIS A 108 52.84 50.82 13.54
C HIS A 108 51.41 50.63 14.07
N GLU A 109 50.67 51.72 14.33
CA GLU A 109 49.25 51.68 14.72
C GLU A 109 48.39 51.01 13.63
N GLN A 110 48.53 51.42 12.36
CA GLN A 110 47.84 50.79 11.23
C GLN A 110 48.17 49.29 11.07
N LEU A 111 49.39 48.87 11.41
CA LEU A 111 49.80 47.47 11.38
C LEU A 111 49.19 46.67 12.54
N LEU A 112 49.11 47.25 13.73
CA LEU A 112 48.44 46.64 14.90
C LEU A 112 46.94 46.44 14.65
N ASP A 113 46.25 47.40 14.04
CA ASP A 113 44.82 47.27 13.76
C ASP A 113 44.54 46.23 12.68
N ARG A 114 45.33 46.19 11.59
CA ARG A 114 45.26 45.10 10.61
C ARG A 114 45.57 43.73 11.21
N TYR A 115 46.50 43.65 12.16
CA TYR A 115 46.80 42.41 12.87
C TYR A 115 45.60 41.96 13.73
N ARG A 116 44.93 42.89 14.44
CA ARG A 116 43.71 42.61 15.22
C ARG A 116 42.57 42.14 14.32
N GLU A 117 42.33 42.81 13.18
CA GLU A 117 41.33 42.40 12.19
C GLU A 117 41.59 40.99 11.65
N LEU A 118 42.84 40.70 11.29
CA LEU A 118 43.26 39.38 10.79
C LEU A 118 43.12 38.30 11.87
N GLN A 119 43.48 38.60 13.12
CA GLN A 119 43.31 37.70 14.26
C GLN A 119 41.83 37.37 14.46
N LEU A 120 40.95 38.36 14.60
CA LEU A 120 39.50 38.15 14.76
C LEU A 120 38.89 37.38 13.58
N SER A 121 39.31 37.66 12.35
CA SER A 121 38.88 36.91 11.16
C SER A 121 39.36 35.45 11.17
N THR A 122 40.52 35.17 11.76
CA THR A 122 41.08 33.82 11.88
C THR A 122 40.38 33.05 13.00
N ASP A 123 40.17 33.67 14.16
CA ASP A 123 39.48 33.07 15.31
C ASP A 123 38.02 32.69 14.96
N SER A 124 37.31 33.52 14.18
CA SER A 124 35.99 33.19 13.62
C SER A 124 36.04 31.91 12.78
N LYS A 125 36.94 31.86 11.79
CA LYS A 125 37.10 30.70 10.89
C LYS A 125 37.50 29.43 11.65
N VAL A 126 38.36 29.53 12.65
CA VAL A 126 38.73 28.40 13.52
C VAL A 126 37.51 27.89 14.28
N SER A 127 36.68 28.78 14.82
CA SER A 127 35.42 28.39 15.47
C SER A 127 34.44 27.74 14.48
N GLU A 128 34.24 28.34 13.30
CA GLU A 128 33.40 27.82 12.21
C GLU A 128 33.83 26.40 11.79
N PHE A 129 35.13 26.18 11.54
CA PHE A 129 35.65 24.85 11.18
C PHE A 129 35.54 23.84 12.35
N LEU A 130 35.73 24.26 13.61
CA LEU A 130 35.50 23.40 14.77
C LEU A 130 34.03 22.99 14.92
N HIS A 131 33.08 23.89 14.63
CA HIS A 131 31.65 23.57 14.60
C HIS A 131 31.30 22.62 13.45
N GLN A 132 31.80 22.87 12.24
CA GLN A 132 31.62 21.98 11.08
C GLN A 132 32.21 20.58 11.34
N SER A 133 33.42 20.50 11.92
CA SER A 133 34.06 19.24 12.28
C SER A 133 33.24 18.43 13.29
N LYS A 134 32.68 19.08 14.33
CA LYS A 134 31.80 18.40 15.31
C LYS A 134 30.51 17.89 14.68
N LEU A 135 29.88 18.69 13.82
CA LEU A 135 28.69 18.26 13.07
C LEU A 135 28.99 17.05 12.18
N LYS A 136 30.15 17.02 11.50
CA LYS A 136 30.56 15.86 10.69
C LYS A 136 30.92 14.62 11.51
N SER A 137 31.41 14.77 12.74
CA SER A 137 31.53 13.64 13.69
C SER A 137 30.16 13.02 13.97
N PHE A 138 29.18 13.83 14.43
CA PHE A 138 27.84 13.34 14.75
C PHE A 138 27.09 12.78 13.53
N GLU A 139 27.26 13.36 12.34
CA GLU A 139 26.74 12.78 11.09
C GLU A 139 27.36 11.40 10.80
N SER A 140 28.68 11.25 10.97
CA SER A 140 29.40 9.99 10.76
C SER A 140 28.99 8.91 11.76
N GLU A 141 28.93 9.24 13.05
CA GLU A 141 28.48 8.36 14.13
C GLU A 141 27.05 7.85 13.88
N ARG A 142 26.14 8.75 13.48
CA ARG A 142 24.76 8.40 13.12
C ARG A 142 24.68 7.48 11.90
N VAL A 143 25.52 7.71 10.88
CA VAL A 143 25.58 6.86 9.68
C VAL A 143 26.15 5.48 10.01
N GLN A 144 27.18 5.40 10.87
CA GLN A 144 27.74 4.12 11.33
C GLN A 144 26.68 3.28 12.07
N LEU A 145 25.93 3.88 13.01
CA LEU A 145 24.89 3.15 13.75
C LEU A 145 23.81 2.57 12.81
N LEU A 146 23.38 3.33 11.79
CA LEU A 146 22.44 2.87 10.77
C LEU A 146 23.05 1.79 9.84
N GLN A 147 24.35 1.88 9.53
CA GLN A 147 25.06 0.84 8.78
C GLN A 147 25.12 -0.47 9.58
N GLU A 148 25.43 -0.39 10.87
CA GLU A 148 25.46 -1.58 11.74
C GLU A 148 24.08 -2.22 11.91
N GLU A 149 23.02 -1.41 12.06
CA GLU A 149 21.63 -1.91 12.14
C GLU A 149 21.21 -2.58 10.83
N THR A 150 21.43 -1.93 9.68
CA THR A 150 21.09 -2.50 8.37
C THR A 150 21.90 -3.75 8.03
N ALA A 151 23.16 -3.83 8.46
CA ALA A 151 23.98 -5.04 8.35
C ALA A 151 23.43 -6.19 9.21
N ARG A 152 23.05 -5.94 10.48
CA ARG A 152 22.40 -6.93 11.35
C ARG A 152 21.11 -7.46 10.71
N ASN A 153 20.24 -6.56 10.26
CA ASN A 153 18.97 -6.90 9.62
C ASN A 153 19.18 -7.73 8.33
N LEU A 154 20.18 -7.38 7.51
CA LEU A 154 20.55 -8.17 6.33
C LEU A 154 20.98 -9.60 6.70
N THR A 155 21.84 -9.75 7.72
CA THR A 155 22.27 -11.10 8.17
C THR A 155 21.12 -11.93 8.72
N GLN A 156 20.15 -11.32 9.41
CA GLN A 156 18.94 -12.03 9.84
C GLN A 156 18.12 -12.50 8.64
N CYS A 157 17.85 -11.62 7.66
CA CYS A 157 17.12 -12.00 6.45
C CYS A 157 17.81 -13.13 5.68
N GLN A 158 19.14 -13.14 5.60
CA GLN A 158 19.91 -14.22 4.99
C GLN A 158 19.72 -15.57 5.71
N LEU A 159 19.81 -15.58 7.05
CA LEU A 159 19.58 -16.78 7.87
C LEU A 159 18.14 -17.28 7.77
N GLU A 160 17.16 -16.38 7.65
CA GLU A 160 15.76 -16.75 7.40
C GLU A 160 15.56 -17.34 6.01
N CYS A 161 16.14 -16.76 4.96
CA CYS A 161 16.14 -17.33 3.61
C CYS A 161 16.75 -18.74 3.57
N GLU A 162 17.92 -18.96 4.19
CA GLU A 162 18.53 -20.30 4.31
C GLU A 162 17.60 -21.29 5.02
N LYS A 163 16.97 -20.87 6.12
CA LYS A 163 16.02 -21.69 6.89
C LYS A 163 14.81 -22.09 6.06
N TYR A 164 14.24 -21.18 5.27
CA TYR A 164 13.12 -21.48 4.38
C TYR A 164 13.55 -22.37 3.20
N GLN A 165 14.73 -22.16 2.61
CA GLN A 165 15.29 -23.03 1.58
C GLN A 165 15.47 -24.46 2.09
N LYS A 166 16.13 -24.64 3.23
CA LYS A 166 16.34 -25.95 3.88
C LYS A 166 15.02 -26.64 4.22
N LYS A 167 13.99 -25.89 4.65
CA LYS A 167 12.64 -26.43 4.88
C LYS A 167 11.97 -26.88 3.57
N LEU A 168 12.11 -26.11 2.50
CA LEU A 168 11.56 -26.46 1.18
C LEU A 168 12.21 -27.73 0.63
N GLU A 169 13.54 -27.85 0.72
CA GLU A 169 14.27 -29.07 0.32
C GLU A 169 13.79 -30.33 1.05
N VAL A 170 13.45 -30.24 2.33
CA VAL A 170 12.89 -31.38 3.10
C VAL A 170 11.47 -31.70 2.64
N LEU A 171 10.59 -30.70 2.57
CA LEU A 171 9.19 -30.89 2.12
C LEU A 171 9.10 -31.45 0.69
N THR A 172 9.98 -31.03 -0.22
CA THR A 172 10.05 -31.59 -1.57
C THR A 172 10.48 -33.05 -1.58
N LYS A 173 11.42 -33.46 -0.72
CA LYS A 173 11.84 -34.87 -0.57
C LYS A 173 10.71 -35.73 0.03
N GLU A 174 10.03 -35.23 1.05
CA GLU A 174 8.87 -35.89 1.66
C GLU A 174 7.71 -36.04 0.66
N PHE A 175 7.41 -34.98 -0.10
CA PHE A 175 6.38 -35.00 -1.15
C PHE A 175 6.66 -36.07 -2.21
N TYR A 176 7.86 -36.09 -2.80
CA TYR A 176 8.21 -37.11 -3.81
C TYR A 176 8.23 -38.52 -3.22
N SER A 177 8.71 -38.71 -1.99
CA SER A 177 8.67 -40.01 -1.30
C SER A 177 7.23 -40.50 -1.09
N LEU A 178 6.33 -39.61 -0.66
CA LEU A 178 4.91 -39.91 -0.47
C LEU A 178 4.24 -40.22 -1.81
N GLN A 179 4.46 -39.40 -2.84
CA GLN A 179 3.98 -39.62 -4.20
C GLN A 179 4.39 -41.01 -4.71
N THR A 180 5.68 -41.34 -4.69
CA THR A 180 6.18 -42.66 -5.13
C THR A 180 5.59 -43.82 -4.31
N SER A 181 5.31 -43.63 -3.01
CA SER A 181 4.63 -44.65 -2.20
C SER A 181 3.16 -44.83 -2.57
N SER A 182 2.47 -43.74 -2.93
CA SER A 182 1.06 -43.73 -3.36
C SER A 182 0.92 -44.35 -4.76
N GLU A 183 1.78 -44.00 -5.71
CA GLU A 183 1.83 -44.57 -7.06
C GLU A 183 2.09 -46.09 -7.03
N LYS A 184 3.01 -46.54 -6.18
CA LYS A 184 3.21 -47.97 -5.92
C LYS A 184 1.92 -48.61 -5.38
N ARG A 185 1.28 -48.02 -4.38
CA ARG A 185 0.06 -48.60 -3.80
C ARG A 185 -1.12 -48.61 -4.77
N ILE A 186 -1.21 -47.64 -5.67
CA ILE A 186 -2.18 -47.62 -6.76
C ILE A 186 -1.92 -48.80 -7.71
N THR A 187 -0.68 -48.96 -8.22
CA THR A 187 -0.36 -50.05 -9.15
C THR A 187 -0.50 -51.45 -8.52
N GLU A 188 -0.23 -51.61 -7.22
CA GLU A 188 -0.55 -52.83 -6.46
C GLU A 188 -2.06 -53.15 -6.45
N LEU A 189 -2.90 -52.14 -6.18
CA LEU A 189 -4.36 -52.30 -6.13
C LEU A 189 -4.97 -52.51 -7.51
N GLU A 190 -4.45 -51.85 -8.55
CA GLU A 190 -4.85 -52.05 -9.95
C GLU A 190 -4.52 -53.47 -10.41
N ALA A 191 -3.32 -53.99 -10.08
CA ALA A 191 -2.94 -55.36 -10.37
C ALA A 191 -3.82 -56.38 -9.63
N GLN A 192 -4.10 -56.17 -8.34
CA GLN A 192 -5.02 -57.02 -7.57
C GLN A 192 -6.44 -56.98 -8.14
N ASN A 193 -6.95 -55.80 -8.52
CA ASN A 193 -8.28 -55.66 -9.09
C ASN A 193 -8.38 -56.32 -10.48
N SER A 194 -7.32 -56.26 -11.29
CA SER A 194 -7.22 -56.99 -12.56
C SER A 194 -7.20 -58.51 -12.37
N GLU A 195 -6.47 -59.01 -11.36
CA GLU A 195 -6.48 -60.44 -10.99
C GLU A 195 -7.87 -60.90 -10.51
N HIS A 196 -8.55 -60.08 -9.70
CA HIS A 196 -9.90 -60.37 -9.23
C HIS A 196 -10.93 -60.34 -10.37
N GLN A 197 -10.84 -59.36 -11.29
CA GLN A 197 -11.71 -59.32 -12.48
C GLN A 197 -11.47 -60.54 -13.37
N ALA A 198 -10.22 -60.89 -13.67
CA ALA A 198 -9.90 -62.08 -14.46
C ALA A 198 -10.42 -63.39 -13.83
N ARG A 199 -10.47 -63.48 -12.49
CA ARG A 199 -11.12 -64.59 -11.78
C ARG A 199 -12.64 -64.57 -11.91
N LEU A 200 -13.28 -63.41 -11.78
CA LEU A 200 -14.73 -63.25 -11.98
C LEU A 200 -15.12 -63.62 -13.42
N ASP A 201 -14.37 -63.15 -14.42
CA ASP A 201 -14.56 -63.48 -15.85
C ASP A 201 -14.47 -65.00 -16.13
N ILE A 202 -13.77 -65.77 -15.30
CA ILE A 202 -13.69 -67.24 -15.39
C ILE A 202 -14.89 -67.87 -14.70
N TYR A 203 -15.27 -67.41 -13.51
CA TYR A 203 -16.46 -67.91 -12.81
C TYR A 203 -17.75 -67.63 -13.57
N GLU A 204 -17.91 -66.44 -14.18
CA GLU A 204 -19.06 -66.11 -15.02
C GLU A 204 -19.17 -66.97 -16.27
N LYS A 205 -18.05 -67.39 -16.87
CA LYS A 205 -18.05 -68.31 -18.03
C LYS A 205 -18.47 -69.70 -17.58
N LEU A 206 -17.90 -70.19 -16.48
CA LEU A 206 -18.26 -71.47 -15.89
C LEU A 206 -19.73 -71.52 -15.45
N GLU A 207 -20.29 -70.41 -14.94
CA GLU A 207 -21.71 -70.30 -14.59
C GLU A 207 -22.61 -70.37 -15.83
N LYS A 208 -22.27 -69.67 -16.92
CA LYS A 208 -22.98 -69.74 -18.21
C LYS A 208 -22.91 -71.14 -18.83
N GLU A 209 -21.74 -71.77 -18.82
CA GLU A 209 -21.55 -73.16 -19.25
C GLU A 209 -22.42 -74.12 -18.41
N LEU A 210 -22.47 -73.94 -17.09
CA LEU A 210 -23.30 -74.76 -16.20
C LEU A 210 -24.80 -74.56 -16.44
N ASP A 211 -25.27 -73.33 -16.67
CA ASP A 211 -26.67 -73.05 -17.00
C ASP A 211 -27.08 -73.67 -18.35
N GLU A 212 -26.23 -73.59 -19.38
CA GLU A 212 -26.44 -74.28 -20.65
C GLU A 212 -26.55 -75.80 -20.46
N ILE A 213 -25.68 -76.40 -19.65
CA ILE A 213 -25.74 -77.84 -19.32
C ILE A 213 -27.01 -78.18 -18.53
N ILE A 214 -27.44 -77.34 -17.57
CA ILE A 214 -28.68 -77.54 -16.80
C ILE A 214 -29.89 -77.55 -17.75
N MET A 215 -29.95 -76.60 -18.70
CA MET A 215 -31.03 -76.53 -19.68
C MET A 215 -31.07 -77.77 -20.59
N GLN A 216 -29.93 -78.14 -21.21
CA GLN A 216 -29.83 -79.34 -22.05
C GLN A 216 -30.24 -80.62 -21.26
N THR A 217 -29.80 -80.73 -20.01
CA THR A 217 -30.13 -81.86 -19.12
C THR A 217 -31.60 -81.84 -18.67
N ALA A 218 -32.26 -80.68 -18.70
CA ALA A 218 -33.67 -80.53 -18.33
C ALA A 218 -34.65 -80.82 -19.49
N GLU A 219 -34.22 -80.61 -20.73
CA GLU A 219 -35.03 -80.89 -21.93
C GLU A 219 -35.11 -82.39 -22.28
N ILE A 220 -34.10 -83.18 -21.89
CA ILE A 220 -34.03 -84.62 -22.20
C ILE A 220 -34.97 -85.44 -21.30
N GLU A 221 -36.02 -86.03 -21.88
CA GLU A 221 -37.01 -86.83 -21.14
C GLU A 221 -36.43 -88.15 -20.57
N ASN A 222 -35.28 -88.63 -21.08
CA ASN A 222 -34.58 -89.85 -20.64
C ASN A 222 -33.59 -89.58 -19.48
N GLU A 223 -33.80 -90.17 -18.30
CA GLU A 223 -32.96 -89.89 -17.12
C GLU A 223 -31.52 -90.44 -17.23
N ASP A 224 -31.31 -91.62 -17.83
CA ASP A 224 -29.97 -92.23 -17.98
C ASP A 224 -29.06 -91.45 -18.94
N GLU A 225 -29.68 -90.83 -19.94
CA GLU A 225 -29.00 -90.03 -20.97
C GLU A 225 -28.74 -88.60 -20.49
N ALA A 226 -29.67 -88.03 -19.74
CA ALA A 226 -29.47 -86.79 -19.00
C ALA A 226 -28.34 -86.92 -17.96
N GLU A 227 -28.30 -88.01 -17.16
CA GLU A 227 -27.19 -88.22 -16.22
C GLU A 227 -25.87 -88.42 -16.99
N ARG A 228 -25.87 -89.06 -18.17
CA ARG A 228 -24.68 -89.21 -19.03
C ARG A 228 -24.12 -87.88 -19.53
N ILE A 229 -24.96 -86.95 -20.01
CA ILE A 229 -24.48 -85.61 -20.42
C ILE A 229 -23.89 -84.88 -19.20
N LEU A 230 -24.58 -84.92 -18.07
CA LEU A 230 -24.09 -84.32 -16.83
C LEU A 230 -22.74 -84.92 -16.39
N TYR A 231 -22.57 -86.25 -16.45
CA TYR A 231 -21.29 -86.95 -16.23
C TYR A 231 -20.18 -86.49 -17.18
N SER A 232 -20.49 -86.25 -18.46
CA SER A 232 -19.51 -85.86 -19.48
C SER A 232 -18.87 -84.49 -19.20
N TYR A 233 -19.60 -83.58 -18.56
CA TYR A 233 -19.09 -82.31 -18.03
C TYR A 233 -18.57 -82.40 -16.58
N GLY A 234 -18.20 -83.60 -16.11
CA GLY A 234 -17.41 -83.81 -14.89
C GLY A 234 -18.19 -84.05 -13.59
N TYR A 235 -19.53 -84.06 -13.63
CA TYR A 235 -20.45 -84.29 -12.48
C TYR A 235 -20.21 -85.59 -11.67
N GLY A 236 -19.44 -86.53 -12.22
CA GLY A 236 -19.08 -87.78 -11.54
C GLY A 236 -17.83 -87.73 -10.68
N ALA A 237 -16.75 -87.11 -11.16
CA ALA A 237 -15.40 -87.42 -10.69
C ALA A 237 -14.92 -86.54 -9.53
N ASN A 238 -14.96 -85.21 -9.71
CA ASN A 238 -14.25 -84.27 -8.84
C ASN A 238 -15.15 -83.19 -8.20
N VAL A 239 -16.47 -83.25 -8.37
CA VAL A 239 -17.41 -82.25 -7.85
C VAL A 239 -17.77 -82.54 -6.39
N PRO A 240 -17.57 -81.59 -5.43
CA PRO A 240 -17.94 -81.79 -4.02
C PRO A 240 -19.42 -82.15 -3.84
N THR A 241 -19.71 -83.03 -2.89
CA THR A 241 -21.06 -83.61 -2.67
C THR A 241 -22.17 -82.56 -2.49
N THR A 242 -21.87 -81.43 -1.84
CA THR A 242 -22.79 -80.29 -1.69
C THR A 242 -23.12 -79.63 -3.04
N ALA A 243 -22.13 -79.46 -3.92
CA ALA A 243 -22.33 -78.92 -5.26
C ALA A 243 -23.07 -79.92 -6.17
N LYS A 244 -22.71 -81.21 -6.11
CA LYS A 244 -23.42 -82.29 -6.80
C LYS A 244 -24.91 -82.34 -6.42
N ARG A 245 -25.22 -82.18 -5.12
CA ARG A 245 -26.61 -82.08 -4.63
C ARG A 245 -27.33 -80.84 -5.19
N ARG A 246 -26.69 -79.67 -5.16
CA ARG A 246 -27.28 -78.42 -5.70
C ARG A 246 -27.59 -78.55 -7.19
N LEU A 247 -26.65 -79.04 -8.00
CA LEU A 247 -26.85 -79.19 -9.45
C LEU A 247 -28.00 -80.16 -9.78
N LYS A 248 -28.11 -81.29 -9.06
CA LYS A 248 -29.26 -82.19 -9.21
C LYS A 248 -30.58 -81.51 -8.86
N GLN A 249 -30.61 -80.67 -7.83
CA GLN A 249 -31.79 -79.89 -7.47
C GLN A 249 -32.13 -78.84 -8.54
N SER A 250 -31.15 -78.13 -9.10
CA SER A 250 -31.36 -77.19 -10.21
C SER A 250 -31.94 -77.87 -11.44
N VAL A 251 -31.40 -79.02 -11.86
CA VAL A 251 -31.92 -79.80 -13.00
C VAL A 251 -33.36 -80.28 -12.74
N HIS A 252 -33.68 -80.79 -11.54
CA HIS A 252 -35.06 -81.18 -11.22
C HIS A 252 -36.02 -79.98 -11.18
N LEU A 253 -35.57 -78.80 -10.75
CA LEU A 253 -36.36 -77.57 -10.78
C LEU A 253 -36.58 -77.09 -12.22
N ALA A 254 -35.55 -77.06 -13.06
CA ALA A 254 -35.66 -76.72 -14.48
C ALA A 254 -36.63 -77.66 -15.23
N ARG A 255 -36.48 -78.98 -15.04
CA ARG A 255 -37.45 -80.00 -15.55
C ARG A 255 -38.88 -79.71 -15.11
N ARG A 256 -39.07 -79.32 -13.84
CA ARG A 256 -40.40 -79.02 -13.30
C ARG A 256 -40.97 -77.72 -13.85
N VAL A 257 -40.14 -76.70 -14.08
CA VAL A 257 -40.54 -75.44 -14.75
C VAL A 257 -40.95 -75.73 -16.20
N LEU A 258 -40.11 -76.38 -16.99
CA LEU A 258 -40.43 -76.77 -18.38
C LEU A 258 -41.72 -77.59 -18.47
N GLN A 259 -41.94 -78.53 -17.54
CA GLN A 259 -43.19 -79.30 -17.47
C GLN A 259 -44.41 -78.41 -17.15
N LEU A 260 -44.28 -77.45 -16.22
CA LEU A 260 -45.34 -76.51 -15.86
C LEU A 260 -45.59 -75.49 -16.98
N GLU A 261 -44.59 -75.10 -17.76
CA GLU A 261 -44.72 -74.24 -18.94
C GLU A 261 -45.40 -74.99 -20.11
N LYS A 262 -45.04 -76.26 -20.34
CA LYS A 262 -45.72 -77.18 -21.27
C LYS A 262 -47.21 -77.35 -20.87
N GLN A 263 -47.50 -77.49 -19.57
CA GLN A 263 -48.86 -77.56 -19.04
C GLN A 263 -49.63 -76.22 -19.16
N ASN A 264 -49.03 -75.10 -18.77
CA ASN A 264 -49.63 -73.77 -18.94
C ASN A 264 -49.91 -73.45 -20.41
N SER A 265 -49.01 -73.82 -21.32
CA SER A 265 -49.18 -73.64 -22.76
C SER A 265 -50.32 -74.47 -23.35
N LEU A 266 -50.62 -75.63 -22.77
CA LEU A 266 -51.80 -76.42 -23.12
C LEU A 266 -53.08 -75.78 -22.52
N ILE A 267 -53.07 -75.49 -21.21
CA ILE A 267 -54.20 -74.87 -20.50
C ILE A 267 -54.59 -73.52 -21.13
N LEU A 268 -53.65 -72.72 -21.63
CA LEU A 268 -53.93 -71.46 -22.33
C LEU A 268 -54.59 -71.68 -23.70
N LYS A 269 -54.22 -72.74 -24.44
CA LYS A 269 -54.86 -73.12 -25.70
C LYS A 269 -56.28 -73.65 -25.45
N ASP A 270 -56.44 -74.50 -24.46
CA ASP A 270 -57.75 -75.04 -24.05
C ASP A 270 -58.67 -73.93 -23.54
N LEU A 271 -58.15 -72.98 -22.76
CA LEU A 271 -58.87 -71.80 -22.29
C LEU A 271 -59.32 -70.89 -23.44
N ASP A 272 -58.50 -70.70 -24.48
CA ASP A 272 -58.92 -69.94 -25.66
C ASP A 272 -59.98 -70.70 -26.48
N HIS A 273 -59.81 -72.02 -26.66
CA HIS A 273 -60.81 -72.85 -27.30
C HIS A 273 -62.17 -72.79 -26.56
N GLN A 274 -62.17 -72.89 -25.24
CA GLN A 274 -63.35 -72.73 -24.38
C GLN A 274 -63.96 -71.33 -24.47
N LYS A 275 -63.16 -70.25 -24.49
CA LYS A 275 -63.67 -68.88 -24.74
C LYS A 275 -64.36 -68.76 -26.10
N ASN A 276 -63.82 -69.39 -27.13
CA ASN A 276 -64.42 -69.37 -28.46
C ASN A 276 -65.73 -70.18 -28.52
N GLN A 277 -65.81 -71.34 -27.85
CA GLN A 277 -67.07 -72.08 -27.68
C GLN A 277 -68.13 -71.26 -26.91
N VAL A 278 -67.77 -70.62 -25.79
CA VAL A 278 -68.67 -69.75 -25.02
C VAL A 278 -69.15 -68.55 -25.85
N ARG A 279 -68.27 -67.95 -26.68
CA ARG A 279 -68.64 -66.88 -27.61
C ARG A 279 -69.64 -67.37 -28.68
N GLN A 280 -69.49 -68.59 -29.21
CA GLN A 280 -70.44 -69.18 -30.16
C GLN A 280 -71.80 -69.43 -29.50
N LEU A 281 -71.83 -70.08 -28.33
CA LEU A 281 -73.07 -70.35 -27.58
C LEU A 281 -73.80 -69.08 -27.16
N SER A 282 -73.07 -68.00 -26.81
CA SER A 282 -73.67 -66.68 -26.55
C SER A 282 -74.37 -66.13 -27.80
N GLN A 283 -73.73 -66.20 -28.97
CA GLN A 283 -74.33 -65.73 -30.23
C GLN A 283 -75.56 -66.56 -30.64
N GLU A 284 -75.59 -67.86 -30.33
CA GLU A 284 -76.75 -68.72 -30.54
C GLU A 284 -77.89 -68.39 -29.57
N LEU A 285 -77.57 -68.14 -28.29
CA LEU A 285 -78.52 -67.68 -27.28
C LEU A 285 -79.14 -66.32 -27.65
N ASP A 286 -78.33 -65.37 -28.14
CA ASP A 286 -78.80 -64.04 -28.58
C ASP A 286 -79.73 -64.15 -29.81
N ARG A 287 -79.42 -65.05 -30.76
CA ARG A 287 -80.30 -65.36 -31.89
C ARG A 287 -81.62 -65.99 -31.43
N ALA A 288 -81.56 -66.96 -30.52
CA ALA A 288 -82.76 -67.63 -29.98
C ALA A 288 -83.66 -66.65 -29.20
N ASN A 289 -83.07 -65.79 -28.36
CA ASN A 289 -83.79 -64.73 -27.65
C ASN A 289 -84.39 -63.70 -28.61
N SER A 290 -83.71 -63.37 -29.72
CA SER A 290 -84.26 -62.49 -30.75
C SER A 290 -85.49 -63.09 -31.44
N LEU A 291 -85.44 -64.38 -31.78
CA LEU A 291 -86.55 -65.11 -32.40
C LEU A 291 -87.74 -65.29 -31.44
N LEU A 292 -87.47 -65.52 -30.15
CA LEU A 292 -88.49 -65.59 -29.10
C LEU A 292 -89.18 -64.23 -28.90
N ASN A 293 -88.43 -63.13 -28.92
CA ASN A 293 -89.01 -61.78 -28.83
C ASN A 293 -89.90 -61.47 -30.05
N GLN A 294 -89.48 -61.82 -31.27
CA GLN A 294 -90.30 -61.66 -32.47
C GLN A 294 -91.61 -62.44 -32.39
N THR A 295 -91.56 -63.73 -32.01
CA THR A 295 -92.75 -64.58 -31.93
C THR A 295 -93.73 -64.19 -30.82
N GLN A 296 -93.29 -63.51 -29.76
CA GLN A 296 -94.19 -63.03 -28.69
C GLN A 296 -94.95 -61.73 -29.03
N GLN A 297 -94.49 -60.91 -29.98
CA GLN A 297 -95.16 -59.61 -30.25
C GLN A 297 -96.62 -59.74 -30.71
N PRO A 298 -97.01 -60.64 -31.63
CA PRO A 298 -98.41 -60.79 -32.06
C PRO A 298 -99.33 -61.20 -30.91
N TYR A 299 -98.88 -62.11 -30.03
CA TYR A 299 -99.64 -62.53 -28.85
C TYR A 299 -99.81 -61.39 -27.84
N ARG A 300 -98.75 -60.59 -27.60
CA ARG A 300 -98.81 -59.39 -26.74
C ARG A 300 -99.87 -58.41 -27.26
N TYR A 301 -99.79 -58.05 -28.53
CA TYR A 301 -100.72 -57.10 -29.16
C TYR A 301 -102.16 -57.62 -29.19
N LEU A 302 -102.36 -58.93 -29.40
CA LEU A 302 -103.68 -59.57 -29.35
C LEU A 302 -104.29 -59.55 -27.95
N ILE A 303 -103.51 -59.85 -26.89
CA ILE A 303 -103.97 -59.77 -25.49
C ILE A 303 -104.37 -58.33 -25.12
N GLU A 304 -103.63 -57.34 -25.60
CA GLU A 304 -103.90 -55.92 -25.37
C GLU A 304 -105.16 -55.46 -26.12
N SER A 305 -105.35 -55.92 -27.37
CA SER A 305 -106.57 -55.73 -28.17
C SER A 305 -107.82 -56.40 -27.57
N VAL A 306 -107.68 -57.55 -26.92
CA VAL A 306 -108.77 -58.22 -26.18
C VAL A 306 -109.16 -57.38 -24.97
N ARG A 307 -108.20 -57.02 -24.11
CA ARG A 307 -108.45 -56.17 -22.92
C ARG A 307 -109.13 -54.84 -23.24
N GLN A 308 -108.75 -54.19 -24.34
CA GLN A 308 -109.42 -52.96 -24.80
C GLN A 308 -110.87 -53.19 -25.23
N ARG A 309 -111.20 -54.33 -25.86
CA ARG A 309 -112.57 -54.69 -26.24
C ARG A 309 -113.41 -55.05 -25.02
N ASP A 310 -112.87 -55.83 -24.10
CA ASP A 310 -113.57 -56.21 -22.87
C ASP A 310 -113.94 -54.96 -22.06
N SER A 311 -113.00 -54.03 -21.86
CA SER A 311 -113.26 -52.73 -21.23
C SER A 311 -114.30 -51.88 -21.98
N LYS A 312 -114.46 -52.05 -23.31
CA LYS A 312 -115.46 -51.36 -24.12
C LYS A 312 -116.86 -51.96 -23.88
N ILE A 313 -116.96 -53.29 -23.89
CA ILE A 313 -118.20 -54.03 -23.60
C ILE A 313 -118.68 -53.69 -22.18
N ASP A 314 -117.77 -53.71 -21.21
CA ASP A 314 -118.04 -53.41 -19.80
C ASP A 314 -118.57 -51.97 -19.61
N SER A 315 -118.11 -51.01 -20.41
CA SER A 315 -118.64 -49.64 -20.43
C SER A 315 -120.02 -49.54 -21.09
N LEU A 316 -120.28 -50.30 -22.16
CA LEU A 316 -121.55 -50.30 -22.87
C LEU A 316 -122.66 -50.96 -22.03
N MET A 317 -122.37 -52.10 -21.39
CA MET A 317 -123.31 -52.78 -20.49
C MET A 317 -123.77 -51.88 -19.33
N LYS A 318 -122.88 -51.05 -18.79
CA LYS A 318 -123.21 -50.08 -17.73
C LYS A 318 -124.14 -48.98 -18.25
N SER A 319 -124.00 -48.55 -19.50
CA SER A 319 -124.92 -47.60 -20.13
C SER A 319 -126.29 -48.21 -20.46
N THR A 320 -126.37 -49.45 -20.95
CA THR A 320 -127.67 -50.11 -21.19
C THR A 320 -128.42 -50.37 -19.89
N ALA A 321 -127.76 -50.92 -18.87
CA ALA A 321 -128.38 -51.17 -17.57
C ALA A 321 -128.86 -49.89 -16.87
N GLN A 322 -128.23 -48.73 -17.14
CA GLN A 322 -128.72 -47.43 -16.68
C GLN A 322 -129.96 -46.98 -17.47
N LEU A 323 -129.95 -47.06 -18.80
CA LEU A 323 -131.08 -46.67 -19.65
C LEU A 323 -132.33 -47.54 -19.43
N GLU A 324 -132.17 -48.84 -19.22
CA GLU A 324 -133.29 -49.75 -18.87
C GLU A 324 -133.94 -49.37 -17.54
N LYS A 325 -133.15 -48.88 -16.58
CA LYS A 325 -133.60 -48.38 -15.28
C LYS A 325 -134.38 -47.08 -15.40
N ASP A 326 -133.92 -46.19 -16.27
CA ASP A 326 -134.58 -44.90 -16.54
C ASP A 326 -135.91 -45.10 -17.30
N VAL A 327 -135.97 -46.04 -18.26
CA VAL A 327 -137.23 -46.41 -18.95
C VAL A 327 -138.23 -47.08 -17.99
N SER A 328 -137.75 -47.95 -17.09
CA SER A 328 -138.60 -48.62 -16.09
C SER A 328 -139.29 -47.64 -15.12
N ALA A 329 -138.70 -46.46 -14.90
CA ALA A 329 -139.25 -45.43 -14.02
C ALA A 329 -140.43 -44.64 -14.62
N CYS A 330 -140.61 -44.65 -15.95
CA CYS A 330 -141.65 -43.85 -16.62
C CYS A 330 -143.02 -44.54 -16.81
N ALA A 331 -143.15 -45.84 -16.47
CA ALA A 331 -144.29 -46.65 -16.91
C ALA A 331 -145.46 -46.77 -15.90
N HIS A 332 -145.30 -46.37 -14.64
CA HIS A 332 -146.33 -46.59 -13.60
C HIS A 332 -146.70 -45.34 -12.78
N LEU A 333 -147.97 -44.96 -12.92
CA LEU A 333 -148.82 -44.31 -11.90
C LEU A 333 -148.38 -42.95 -11.33
N SER A 334 -148.99 -41.88 -11.85
CA SER A 334 -149.92 -41.10 -11.00
C SER A 334 -150.94 -40.32 -11.83
N VAL A 335 -152.22 -40.72 -11.72
CA VAL A 335 -153.31 -39.74 -11.71
C VAL A 335 -153.54 -39.39 -10.24
N LEU A 336 -153.31 -38.13 -9.87
CA LEU A 336 -153.66 -37.53 -8.57
C LEU A 336 -152.83 -38.01 -7.33
N PRO A 337 -152.85 -37.30 -6.17
CA PRO A 337 -151.76 -36.34 -5.90
C PRO A 337 -151.27 -36.32 -4.42
N CYS A 338 -150.71 -35.17 -3.98
CA CYS A 338 -150.57 -34.64 -2.60
C CYS A 338 -149.18 -34.66 -1.90
N TYR A 339 -148.60 -33.45 -1.85
CA TYR A 339 -148.03 -32.76 -0.67
C TYR A 339 -146.74 -33.18 0.08
N LEU A 340 -145.99 -32.13 0.46
CA LEU A 340 -145.17 -31.93 1.68
C LEU A 340 -143.87 -32.72 1.91
N GLN A 341 -142.79 -32.21 1.31
CA GLN A 341 -141.68 -31.51 2.00
C GLN A 341 -141.19 -32.02 3.38
N GLY A 342 -139.95 -32.53 3.41
CA GLY A 342 -139.07 -32.70 4.59
C GLY A 342 -138.30 -34.04 4.57
N SER A 343 -137.17 -34.26 5.26
CA SER A 343 -136.19 -33.33 5.86
C SER A 343 -135.00 -34.15 6.44
N VAL A 344 -133.78 -33.58 6.47
CA VAL A 344 -132.71 -33.78 7.50
C VAL A 344 -131.85 -35.09 7.55
N HIS A 345 -130.51 -34.90 7.51
CA HIS A 345 -129.38 -35.75 8.03
C HIS A 345 -129.13 -37.17 7.43
N LEU A 346 -127.95 -37.84 7.47
CA LEU A 346 -126.52 -37.60 7.85
C LEU A 346 -125.65 -38.58 6.98
N TYR A 347 -124.31 -38.75 6.90
CA TYR A 347 -123.01 -38.34 7.53
C TYR A 347 -122.04 -38.00 6.32
N LEU A 348 -120.88 -37.33 6.32
CA LEU A 348 -119.76 -37.05 7.26
C LEU A 348 -118.74 -38.22 7.44
N MET A 349 -117.40 -38.07 7.44
CA MET A 349 -116.50 -37.00 6.92
C MET A 349 -114.99 -37.42 6.88
N THR A 350 -114.29 -37.24 5.75
CA THR A 350 -112.84 -36.88 5.56
C THR A 350 -111.62 -37.59 6.22
N ARG A 351 -110.44 -37.38 5.56
CA ARG A 351 -109.04 -37.30 6.08
C ARG A 351 -108.32 -38.61 6.47
N SER A 352 -106.98 -38.69 6.62
CA SER A 352 -105.79 -37.99 6.04
C SER A 352 -104.50 -38.47 6.76
N LEU A 353 -103.30 -38.27 6.17
CA LEU A 353 -101.95 -38.50 6.77
C LEU A 353 -101.65 -39.99 7.10
N SER A 354 -100.45 -40.42 7.51
CA SER A 354 -99.05 -40.13 7.09
C SER A 354 -98.09 -41.19 7.66
N MET A 355 -96.86 -41.24 7.14
CA MET A 355 -95.61 -41.63 7.84
C MET A 355 -95.48 -42.99 8.58
N GLU A 356 -94.69 -43.87 7.94
CA GLU A 356 -93.33 -44.26 8.43
C GLU A 356 -93.16 -45.26 9.61
N ILE A 357 -91.93 -45.80 9.75
CA ILE A 357 -91.37 -46.60 10.89
C ILE A 357 -91.87 -48.07 10.99
N ARG A 358 -91.09 -49.12 11.33
CA ARG A 358 -89.69 -49.57 11.04
C ARG A 358 -89.41 -50.91 11.77
N ARG A 359 -88.66 -51.85 11.16
CA ARG A 359 -87.94 -53.03 11.76
C ARG A 359 -88.84 -54.12 12.40
N TYR A 360 -88.55 -55.43 12.34
CA TYR A 360 -87.31 -56.23 12.51
C TYR A 360 -87.45 -57.56 11.69
N SER A 361 -86.47 -58.45 11.49
CA SER A 361 -84.99 -58.47 11.49
C SER A 361 -84.49 -59.88 11.04
N LEU A 362 -83.20 -60.19 11.22
CA LEU A 362 -82.45 -61.45 10.97
C LEU A 362 -82.18 -61.80 9.47
N ALA A 363 -80.95 -62.10 9.05
CA ALA A 363 -79.62 -61.93 9.69
C ALA A 363 -78.45 -61.95 8.66
N GLN A 364 -77.31 -61.30 8.99
CA GLN A 364 -75.92 -61.50 8.49
C GLN A 364 -75.65 -61.33 6.97
N HIS A 365 -74.88 -60.30 6.53
CA HIS A 365 -73.39 -60.22 6.36
C HIS A 365 -72.84 -61.03 5.15
N SER A 366 -71.93 -60.54 4.29
CA SER A 366 -70.95 -59.41 4.35
C SER A 366 -70.77 -58.72 2.97
N ILE A 367 -70.63 -57.39 2.86
CA ILE A 367 -69.39 -56.55 2.68
C ILE A 367 -68.72 -56.63 1.26
N PRO A 368 -68.22 -55.51 0.65
CA PRO A 368 -68.16 -55.36 -0.82
C PRO A 368 -66.79 -54.95 -1.44
N GLN A 369 -66.85 -54.53 -2.72
CA GLN A 369 -65.98 -53.60 -3.50
C GLN A 369 -64.93 -54.10 -4.53
N GLN A 370 -65.22 -53.72 -5.79
CA GLN A 370 -64.36 -53.05 -6.80
C GLN A 370 -63.06 -53.71 -7.34
N ARG A 371 -63.18 -54.17 -8.60
CA ARG A 371 -62.19 -53.99 -9.69
C ARG A 371 -62.25 -52.54 -10.21
N ALA A 372 -61.26 -51.96 -10.91
CA ALA A 372 -59.84 -52.30 -11.18
C ALA A 372 -59.15 -51.09 -11.87
N SER A 373 -57.81 -51.17 -12.10
CA SER A 373 -57.01 -50.39 -13.10
C SER A 373 -56.95 -48.84 -12.95
N LEU A 374 -55.88 -48.08 -13.25
CA LEU A 374 -54.47 -48.26 -13.69
C LEU A 374 -53.71 -46.91 -13.37
N LEU A 375 -52.44 -46.59 -13.68
CA LEU A 375 -51.47 -47.16 -14.64
C LEU A 375 -50.00 -47.27 -14.14
N LEU A 376 -49.12 -46.28 -14.38
CA LEU A 376 -47.64 -46.29 -14.24
C LEU A 376 -47.06 -44.88 -14.01
N SER A 377 -45.81 -44.84 -13.48
CA SER A 377 -44.69 -43.88 -13.73
C SER A 377 -44.94 -42.35 -13.68
N SER A 378 -44.12 -41.54 -13.01
CA SER A 378 -42.69 -41.72 -12.67
C SER A 378 -42.34 -41.13 -11.30
#